data_AF-A0A534F3K5-F1
#
_entry.id   AF-A0A534F3K5-F1
#
_cell.length_a   1.000
_cell.length_b   1.000
_cell.length_c   1.000
_cell.angle_alpha   90.00
_cell.angle_beta   90.00
_cell.angle_gamma   90.00
#
_symmetry.space_group_name_H-M   'P 1'
#
loop_
_entity.id
_entity.type
_entity.pdbx_description
1 polymer ?
#
loop_
_entity_poly.entity_id
_entity_poly.type
_entity_poly.pdbx_seq_one_letter_code
_entity_poly.pdbx_strand_id
1 'polypeptide(L)' 'NQHATRHFQATQHPIMTSIEPGENWSWCYIDELAMELPP' A
#
# COMPACT_ATOMS: atom_id res chain seq x y z
N ASN A 1 -0.41 -11.02 -9.93
CA ASN A 1 0.19 -10.66 -8.62
C ASN A 1 0.92 -9.31 -8.63
N GLN A 2 0.41 -8.28 -9.32
CA GLN A 2 0.98 -6.91 -9.30
C GLN A 2 -0.15 -5.86 -9.26
N HIS A 3 -1.24 -6.18 -8.55
CA HIS A 3 -2.45 -5.35 -8.54
C HIS A 3 -2.16 -3.94 -8.00
N ALA A 4 -1.58 -3.86 -6.80
CA ALA A 4 -1.25 -2.60 -6.15
C ALA A 4 -0.31 -1.72 -7.00
N THR A 5 0.73 -2.31 -7.61
CA THR A 5 1.66 -1.57 -8.49
C THR A 5 0.96 -1.02 -9.74
N ARG A 6 0.08 -1.80 -10.38
CA ARG A 6 -0.70 -1.33 -11.54
C ARG A 6 -1.71 -0.25 -11.13
N HIS A 7 -2.33 -0.39 -9.97
CA HIS A 7 -3.24 0.62 -9.42
C HIS A 7 -2.50 1.95 -9.17
N PHE A 8 -1.29 1.90 -8.61
CA PHE A 8 -0.45 3.09 -8.42
C PHE A 8 -0.16 3.77 -9.76
N GLN A 9 0.32 3.02 -10.75
CA GLN A 9 0.64 3.56 -12.08
C GLN A 9 -0.57 4.24 -12.75
N ALA A 10 -1.78 3.72 -12.54
CA ALA A 10 -3.01 4.26 -13.13
C ALA A 10 -3.59 5.46 -12.37
N THR A 11 -3.49 5.48 -11.04
CA THR A 11 -4.21 6.44 -10.18
C THR A 11 -3.30 7.44 -9.47
N GLN A 12 -2.00 7.15 -9.38
CA GLN A 12 -1.03 7.89 -8.59
C GLN A 12 -1.41 8.01 -7.11
N HIS A 13 -2.12 7.03 -6.54
CA HIS A 13 -2.34 6.93 -5.10
C HIS A 13 -1.05 6.48 -4.40
N PRO A 14 -0.35 7.37 -3.68
CA PRO A 14 1.01 7.09 -3.21
C PRO A 14 1.03 6.09 -2.06
N ILE A 15 -0.03 6.05 -1.25
CA ILE A 15 -0.14 5.20 -0.07
C ILE A 15 -1.29 4.21 -0.27
N MET A 16 -1.02 2.92 -0.06
CA MET A 16 -2.02 1.85 -0.09
C MET A 16 -1.95 1.02 1.18
N THR A 17 -3.11 0.66 1.72
CA THR A 17 -3.24 -0.18 2.92
C THR A 17 -3.51 -1.62 2.53
N SER A 18 -2.96 -2.58 3.28
CA SER A 18 -3.32 -3.98 3.11
C SER A 18 -4.81 -4.20 3.35
N ILE A 19 -5.40 -5.06 2.54
CA ILE A 19 -6.79 -5.53 2.71
C ILE A 19 -6.85 -6.97 3.23
N GLU A 20 -5.68 -7.58 3.45
CA GLU A 20 -5.60 -8.95 3.96
C GLU A 20 -6.02 -8.97 5.44
N PRO A 21 -6.94 -9.88 5.82
CA PRO A 21 -7.36 -9.99 7.21
C PRO A 21 -6.19 -10.24 8.16
N GLY A 22 -6.07 -9.41 9.19
CA GLY A 22 -5.01 -9.50 10.21
C GLY A 22 -3.75 -8.71 9.88
N GLU A 23 -3.65 -8.12 8.69
CA GLU A 23 -2.60 -7.17 8.36
C GLU A 23 -3.07 -5.74 8.66
N ASN A 24 -2.19 -4.95 9.27
CA ASN A 24 -2.46 -3.54 9.55
C ASN A 24 -1.24 -2.69 9.20
N TRP A 25 -0.90 -2.67 7.92
CA TRP A 25 0.21 -1.90 7.39
C TRP A 25 -0.17 -1.20 6.09
N SER A 26 0.53 -0.13 5.79
CA SER A 26 0.45 0.60 4.53
C SER A 26 1.81 0.69 3.85
N TRP A 27 1.82 0.78 2.53
CA TRP A 27 3.01 1.01 1.73
C TRP A 27 2.94 2.36 1.03
N CYS A 28 4.01 3.15 1.13
CA CYS A 28 4.22 4.36 0.35
C CYS A 28 5.09 4.05 -0.88
N TYR A 29 4.55 4.22 -2.08
CA TYR A 29 5.25 3.99 -3.35
C TYR A 29 6.29 5.06 -3.68
N ILE A 30 6.18 6.25 -3.10
CA ILE A 30 7.11 7.37 -3.36
C ILE A 30 8.36 7.23 -2.48
N ASP A 31 8.16 6.87 -1.21
CA ASP A 31 9.25 6.75 -0.23
C ASP A 31 9.81 5.32 -0.13
N GLU A 32 9.19 4.37 -0.84
CA GLU A 32 9.51 2.94 -0.79
C GLU A 32 9.56 2.39 0.65
N LEU A 33 8.58 2.77 1.47
CA LEU A 33 8.55 2.46 2.90
C LEU A 33 7.23 1.80 3.31
N ALA A 34 7.34 0.81 4.20
CA ALA A 34 6.22 0.21 4.93
C ALA A 34 5.97 0.94 6.26
N MET A 35 4.71 1.18 6.58
CA MET A 35 4.24 1.77 7.84
C MET A 35 3.32 0.79 8.54
N GLU A 36 3.62 0.46 9.79
CA GLU A 36 2.66 -0.25 10.65
C GLU A 36 1.61 0.74 11.17
N LEU A 37 0.34 0.36 11.06
CA LEU A 37 -0.77 1.15 11.55
C LEU A 37 -1.16 0.69 12.96
N PRO A 38 -1.58 1.61 13.84
CA PRO A 38 -2.17 1.22 15.12
C PRO A 38 -3.48 0.44 14.89
N PRO A 39 -3.80 -0.54 15.76
CA PRO A 39 -4.98 -1.38 15.64
C PRO A 39 -6.31 -0.60 15.74
#